data_AF-Q2QI20-F1
#
_entry.id   AF-Q2QI20-F1
#
_cell.length_a   1.000
_cell.length_b   1.000
_cell.length_c   1.000
_cell.angle_alpha   90.00
_cell.angle_beta   90.00
_cell.angle_gamma   90.00
#
_symmetry.space_group_name_H-M   'P 1'
#
loop_
_entity.id
_entity.type
_entity.pdbx_description
1 polymer ?
#
loop_
_entity_poly.entity_id
_entity_poly.type
_entity_poly.pdbx_seq_one_letter_code
_entity_poly.pdbx_strand_id
1 'polypeptide(L)' 'MSLLQIAEPGRSTAPHQHRLAVGIDLGTTNSLVATVQSGQARILPDEA' A
#
# COMPACT_ATOMS: atom_id res chain seq x y z
N MET A 1 11.74 -3.06 6.27
CA MET A 1 11.39 -1.62 6.35
C MET A 1 10.01 -1.48 6.99
N SER A 2 9.76 -0.41 7.74
CA SER A 2 8.50 -0.18 8.46
C SER A 2 7.48 0.53 7.57
N LEU A 3 6.29 -0.05 7.39
CA LEU A 3 5.17 0.63 6.74
C LEU A 3 4.61 1.68 7.69
N LEU A 4 4.67 2.96 7.31
CA LEU A 4 4.07 4.05 8.08
C LEU A 4 2.54 3.92 7.98
N GLN A 5 1.90 3.49 9.07
CA GLN A 5 0.45 3.43 9.14
C GLN A 5 -0.09 4.82 9.45
N ILE A 6 -0.57 5.51 8.42
CA ILE A 6 -1.30 6.77 8.54
C ILE A 6 -2.79 6.49 8.63
N ALA A 7 -3.45 7.16 9.57
CA ALA A 7 -4.90 7.09 9.79
C ALA A 7 -5.46 8.51 9.76
N GLU A 8 -6.70 8.65 9.28
CA GLU A 8 -7.39 9.93 9.30
C GLU A 8 -7.64 10.40 10.75
N PRO A 9 -7.60 11.72 11.02
CA PRO A 9 -7.90 12.26 12.35
C PRO A 9 -9.23 11.75 12.89
N GLY A 10 -9.21 11.19 14.11
CA GLY A 10 -10.40 10.65 14.77
C GLY A 10 -10.82 9.24 14.31
N ARG A 11 -10.11 8.61 13.38
CA ARG A 11 -10.33 7.20 13.01
C ARG A 11 -9.20 6.32 13.53
N SER A 12 -9.49 5.54 14.56
CA SER A 12 -8.66 4.37 14.91
C SER A 12 -9.22 3.13 14.21
N THR A 13 -8.33 2.32 13.62
CA THR A 13 -8.73 1.07 12.96
C THR A 13 -9.11 0.01 13.98
N ALA A 14 -10.16 -0.77 13.71
CA ALA A 14 -10.55 -1.89 14.58
C ALA A 14 -9.46 -2.99 14.62
N PRO A 15 -9.20 -3.61 15.79
CA PRO A 15 -8.06 -4.52 16.02
C PRO A 15 -8.07 -5.81 15.19
N HIS A 16 -9.18 -6.15 14.54
CA HIS A 16 -9.33 -7.37 13.71
C HIS A 16 -9.53 -7.08 12.22
N GLN A 17 -9.30 -5.84 11.78
CA GLN A 17 -9.43 -5.50 10.38
C GLN A 17 -8.14 -5.88 9.65
N HIS A 18 -8.24 -6.76 8.64
CA HIS A 18 -7.13 -7.01 7.74
C HIS A 18 -6.72 -5.70 7.07
N ARG A 19 -5.49 -5.28 7.32
CA ARG A 19 -4.91 -4.09 6.70
C ARG A 19 -4.32 -4.49 5.36
N LEU A 20 -5.08 -4.22 4.29
CA LEU A 20 -4.51 -4.21 2.96
C LEU A 20 -3.67 -2.95 2.80
N ALA A 21 -2.47 -3.11 2.27
CA ALA A 21 -1.56 -2.02 2.00
C ALA A 21 -0.98 -2.17 0.60
N VAL A 22 -0.81 -1.04 -0.06
CA VAL A 22 -0.09 -0.90 -1.32
C VAL A 22 0.99 0.16 -1.16
N GLY A 23 2.13 -0.05 -1.81
CA GLY A 23 3.11 0.99 -2.04
C GLY A 23 2.74 1.73 -3.32
N ILE A 24 2.80 3.06 -3.26
CA ILE A 24 2.58 3.93 -4.43
C ILE A 24 3.84 4.76 -4.60
N ASP A 25 4.41 4.71 -5.80
CA ASP A 25 5.50 5.58 -6.23
C ASP A 25 4.98 6.51 -7.33
N LEU A 26 5.08 7.81 -7.08
CA LEU A 26 4.52 8.85 -7.94
C LEU A 26 5.64 9.53 -8.72
N GLY A 27 5.64 9.33 -10.03
CA GLY A 27 6.45 10.10 -10.96
C GLY A 27 5.63 11.12 -11.74
N THR A 28 6.30 11.98 -12.50
CA THR A 28 5.64 12.98 -13.37
C THR A 28 5.14 12.38 -14.69
N THR A 29 5.77 11.30 -15.16
CA THR A 29 5.43 10.61 -16.42
C THR A 29 4.76 9.27 -16.16
N ASN A 30 5.28 8.50 -15.20
CA ASN A 30 4.76 7.20 -14.85
C ASN A 30 4.57 7.11 -13.34
N SER A 31 3.54 6.39 -12.93
CA SER A 31 3.31 6.01 -11.54
C SER A 31 3.37 4.50 -11.44
N LEU A 32 3.69 4.00 -10.25
CA LEU A 32 3.79 2.58 -9.98
C LEU A 32 3.03 2.23 -8.70
N VAL A 33 2.34 1.10 -8.74
CA VAL A 33 1.69 0.51 -7.56
C VAL A 33 2.28 -0.88 -7.30
N ALA A 34 2.56 -1.18 -6.04
CA ALA A 34 3.09 -2.47 -5.62
C ALA A 34 2.42 -2.95 -4.33
N THR A 35 2.54 -4.25 -4.06
CA THR A 35 2.16 -4.86 -2.78
C THR A 35 3.28 -5.74 -2.24
N VAL A 36 3.14 -6.21 -1.01
CA VAL A 36 4.03 -7.23 -0.44
C VAL A 36 3.29 -8.56 -0.45
N GLN A 37 3.81 -9.51 -1.21
CA GLN A 37 3.33 -10.88 -1.27
C GLN A 37 4.42 -11.81 -0.71
N SER A 38 4.10 -12.57 0.34
CA SER A 38 5.05 -13.50 0.97
C SER A 38 6.37 -12.86 1.39
N GLY A 39 6.32 -11.62 1.88
CA GLY A 39 7.51 -10.85 2.30
C GLY A 39 8.31 -10.22 1.16
N GLN A 40 7.91 -10.39 -0.10
CA GLN A 40 8.57 -9.81 -1.27
C GLN A 40 7.69 -8.73 -1.91
N ALA A 41 8.31 -7.64 -2.37
CA ALA A 41 7.62 -6.60 -3.11
C ALA A 41 7.28 -7.09 -4.52
N ARG A 42 6.05 -6.84 -4.96
CA ARG A 42 5.55 -7.18 -6.31
C ARG A 42 4.81 -5.99 -6.90
N ILE A 43 5.18 -5.61 -8.12
CA ILE A 43 4.49 -4.59 -8.91
C ILE A 43 3.14 -5.13 -9.38
N LEU A 44 2.09 -4.31 -9.28
CA LEU A 44 0.77 -4.60 -9.83
C LEU A 44 0.71 -4.09 -11.28
N PRO A 45 0.44 -4.96 -12.27
CA PRO A 45 0.25 -4.51 -13.64
C PRO A 45 -1.08 -3.75 -13.77
N ASP A 46 -1.14 -2.86 -14.76
CA ASP A 46 -2.39 -2.21 -15.14
C ASP A 46 -3.38 -3.22 -15.74
N GLU A 47 -4.67 -2.85 -15.77
CA GLU A 47 -5.67 -3.59 -16.54
C GLU A 47 -5.38 -3.48 -18.04
N ALA A 48 -5.72 -4.52 -18.80
CA ALA A 48 -5.52 -4.58 -20.25
C ALA A 48 -6.65 -3.91 -21.04
#